data_AF-A0AAU2B874-F1
#
_entry.id   AF-A0AAU2B874-F1
#
_cell.length_a   1.000
_cell.length_b   1.000
_cell.length_c   1.000
_cell.angle_alpha   90.00
_cell.angle_beta   90.00
_cell.angle_gamma   90.00
#
_symmetry.space_group_name_H-M   'P 1'
#
loop_
_entity.id
_entity.type
_entity.pdbx_description
1 polymer ?
#
loop_
_entity_poly.entity_id
_entity_poly.type
_entity_poly.pdbx_seq_one_letter_code
_entity_poly.pdbx_strand_id
1 'polypeptide(L)'
;MLRGGASGLTGTGAQSFNQGPAGVPGANESSDLFGDAIHLTDHNKDGRADLSVGAGGENSDDGAVWVLRGSTAGVTATGAVSFGASSVGIGKSGDDPMFGDALSGS
;
A
#
# COMPACT_ATOMS: atom_id res chain seq x y z
N MET A 1 -1.13 8.07 -7.46
CA MET A 1 -1.71 7.16 -8.46
C MET A 1 -2.15 7.95 -9.68
N LEU A 2 -1.38 7.88 -10.77
CA LEU A 2 -1.80 8.37 -12.08
C LEU A 2 -2.53 7.25 -12.82
N ARG A 3 -3.53 7.59 -13.64
CA ARG A 3 -4.24 6.60 -14.45
C ARG A 3 -3.56 6.44 -15.81
N GLY A 4 -3.50 5.22 -16.30
CA GLY A 4 -3.12 4.92 -17.68
C GLY A 4 -4.29 5.09 -18.64
N GLY A 5 -3.99 5.41 -19.89
CA GLY A 5 -4.92 5.42 -21.02
C GLY A 5 -4.19 5.14 -22.33
N ALA A 6 -4.93 5.13 -23.45
CA ALA A 6 -4.38 4.82 -24.77
C ALA A 6 -3.21 5.75 -25.19
N SER A 7 -3.15 6.96 -24.63
CA SER A 7 -2.09 7.95 -24.89
C SER A 7 -1.02 8.02 -23.79
N GLY A 8 -1.00 7.06 -22.87
CA GLY A 8 -0.07 7.04 -21.73
C GLY A 8 -0.72 7.47 -20.41
N LEU A 9 0.11 7.90 -19.47
CA LEU A 9 -0.34 8.34 -18.14
C LEU A 9 -1.06 9.70 -18.22
N THR A 10 -2.12 9.86 -17.43
CA THR A 10 -2.83 11.13 -17.27
C THR A 10 -2.94 11.53 -15.79
N GLY A 11 -2.82 12.82 -15.54
CA GLY A 11 -3.10 13.44 -14.25
C GLY A 11 -4.61 13.63 -13.98
N THR A 12 -5.46 13.51 -15.00
CA THR A 12 -6.91 13.65 -14.84
C THR A 12 -7.44 12.55 -13.91
N GLY A 13 -7.93 12.97 -12.74
CA GLY A 13 -8.39 12.10 -11.66
C GLY A 13 -7.29 11.26 -11.00
N ALA A 14 -6.06 11.78 -10.98
CA ALA A 14 -5.01 11.24 -10.14
C ALA A 14 -5.42 11.28 -8.65
N GLN A 15 -4.98 10.26 -7.89
CA GLN A 15 -5.28 10.12 -6.47
C GLN A 15 -3.99 10.09 -5.67
N SER A 16 -3.98 10.71 -4.49
CA SER A 16 -2.88 10.67 -3.53
C SER A 16 -3.34 10.02 -2.24
N PHE A 17 -2.47 9.20 -1.65
CA PHE A 17 -2.72 8.50 -0.39
C PHE A 17 -1.51 8.68 0.52
N ASN A 18 -1.76 8.79 1.82
CA ASN A 18 -0.77 8.80 2.88
C ASN A 18 -1.32 8.02 4.08
N GLN A 19 -0.45 7.66 5.01
CA GLN A 19 -0.89 7.20 6.33
C GLN A 19 -1.55 8.40 7.07
N GLY A 20 -2.69 8.22 7.76
CA GLY A 20 -3.15 9.19 8.77
C GLY A 20 -4.46 9.96 8.52
N PRO A 21 -4.87 10.38 7.31
CA PRO A 21 -6.27 10.84 7.13
C PRO A 21 -6.96 10.41 5.83
N ALA A 22 -8.22 9.99 5.98
CA ALA A 22 -9.15 9.42 4.97
C ALA A 22 -9.05 7.90 4.74
N GLY A 23 -9.03 7.11 5.82
CA GLY A 23 -9.40 5.69 5.78
C GLY A 23 -8.26 4.70 5.59
N VAL A 24 -7.02 5.17 5.37
CA VAL A 24 -5.81 4.32 5.41
C VAL A 24 -5.42 4.13 6.89
N PRO A 25 -5.41 2.91 7.43
CA PRO A 25 -5.00 2.65 8.82
C PRO A 25 -3.57 3.13 9.10
N GLY A 26 -3.24 3.45 10.35
CA GLY A 26 -1.90 3.91 10.74
C GLY A 26 -1.79 5.42 10.94
N ALA A 27 -0.73 5.84 11.62
CA ALA A 27 -0.38 7.25 11.81
C ALA A 27 0.61 7.69 10.72
N ASN A 28 0.69 9.00 10.46
CA ASN A 28 1.75 9.52 9.59
C ASN A 28 2.99 9.74 10.44
N GLU A 29 4.00 8.89 10.33
CA GLU A 29 5.26 9.04 11.05
C GLU A 29 6.42 9.28 10.07
N SER A 30 7.48 9.92 10.58
CA SER A 30 8.64 10.21 9.74
C SER A 30 9.49 8.95 9.59
N SER A 31 9.90 8.66 8.37
CA SER A 31 10.74 7.51 8.00
C SER A 31 10.01 6.16 7.88
N ASP A 32 8.67 6.15 7.85
CA ASP A 32 7.93 4.89 7.60
C ASP A 32 8.13 4.36 6.18
N LEU A 33 8.58 5.22 5.25
CA LEU A 33 8.80 4.89 3.84
C LEU A 33 7.54 4.41 3.11
N PHE A 34 6.35 4.89 3.51
CA PHE A 34 5.11 4.54 2.83
C PHE A 34 5.17 4.81 1.32
N GLY A 35 5.01 3.75 0.52
CA GLY A 35 5.13 3.80 -0.93
C GLY A 35 6.51 3.48 -1.49
N ASP A 36 7.43 2.95 -0.68
CA ASP A 36 8.70 2.39 -1.13
C ASP A 36 8.52 1.22 -2.12
N ALA A 37 7.50 0.39 -1.89
CA ALA A 37 7.03 -0.64 -2.80
C ALA A 37 5.54 -0.46 -3.14
N ILE A 38 5.21 -0.68 -4.41
CA ILE A 38 3.84 -0.55 -4.93
C ILE A 38 3.53 -1.73 -5.85
N HIS A 39 2.36 -2.33 -5.66
CA HIS A 39 1.83 -3.34 -6.58
C HIS A 39 0.33 -3.11 -6.86
N LEU A 40 -0.05 -3.27 -8.14
CA LEU A 40 -1.44 -3.15 -8.60
C LEU A 40 -1.91 -4.51 -9.14
N THR A 41 -2.92 -5.10 -8.50
CA THR A 41 -3.50 -6.39 -8.92
C THR A 41 -4.94 -6.51 -8.42
N ASP A 42 -5.77 -7.27 -9.12
CA ASP A 42 -7.18 -7.48 -8.76
C ASP A 42 -7.31 -8.68 -7.80
N HIS A 43 -7.19 -8.42 -6.50
CA HIS A 43 -7.11 -9.49 -5.49
C HIS A 43 -8.43 -10.23 -5.29
N ASN A 44 -9.57 -9.57 -5.49
CA ASN A 44 -10.90 -10.17 -5.31
C ASN A 44 -11.62 -10.53 -6.62
N LYS A 45 -10.98 -10.30 -7.78
CA LYS A 45 -11.50 -10.63 -9.12
C LYS A 45 -12.76 -9.86 -9.48
N ASP A 46 -12.85 -8.59 -9.09
CA ASP A 46 -13.99 -7.71 -9.45
C ASP A 46 -13.78 -6.89 -10.74
N GLY A 47 -12.65 -7.13 -11.43
CA GLY A 47 -12.26 -6.47 -12.66
C GLY A 47 -11.54 -5.12 -12.45
N ARG A 48 -11.13 -4.80 -11.22
CA ARG A 48 -10.46 -3.55 -10.88
C ARG A 48 -9.19 -3.83 -10.09
N ALA A 49 -8.10 -3.18 -10.48
CA ALA A 49 -6.85 -3.30 -9.72
C ALA A 49 -7.00 -2.68 -8.32
N ASP A 50 -6.64 -3.46 -7.32
CA ASP A 50 -6.40 -3.04 -5.95
C ASP A 50 -4.97 -2.53 -5.81
N LEU A 51 -4.76 -1.60 -4.89
CA LEU A 51 -3.46 -1.02 -4.59
C LEU A 51 -2.88 -1.66 -3.34
N SER A 52 -1.72 -2.31 -3.47
CA SER A 52 -0.89 -2.74 -2.35
C SER A 52 0.28 -1.76 -2.19
N VAL A 53 0.52 -1.31 -0.96
CA VAL A 53 1.56 -0.33 -0.61
C VAL A 53 2.42 -0.87 0.52
N GLY A 54 3.73 -0.92 0.32
CA GLY A 54 4.71 -1.20 1.36
C GLY A 54 5.11 0.05 2.14
N ALA A 55 5.58 -0.15 3.36
CA ALA A 55 6.29 0.85 4.15
C ALA A 55 7.30 0.09 5.01
N GLY A 56 8.47 -0.22 4.46
CA GLY A 56 9.50 -1.03 5.11
C GLY A 56 10.08 -0.39 6.35
N GLY A 57 10.06 0.95 6.45
CA GLY A 57 10.58 1.70 7.60
C GLY A 57 9.62 1.77 8.80
N GLU A 58 8.37 1.32 8.63
CA GLU A 58 7.35 1.34 9.65
C GLU A 58 7.80 0.61 10.94
N ASN A 59 7.51 1.19 12.11
CA ASN A 59 7.78 0.58 13.42
C ASN A 59 9.25 0.20 13.68
N SER A 60 10.19 1.11 13.38
CA SER A 60 11.65 0.85 13.48
C SER A 60 12.10 -0.26 12.53
N ASP A 61 11.78 -0.10 11.25
CA ASP A 61 12.14 -1.03 10.17
C ASP A 61 11.56 -2.46 10.33
N ASP A 62 10.52 -2.62 11.16
CA ASP A 62 9.71 -3.85 11.20
C ASP A 62 8.94 -4.01 9.86
N GLY A 63 8.44 -2.89 9.33
CA GLY A 63 7.71 -2.82 8.08
C GLY A 63 6.23 -3.17 8.16
N ALA A 64 5.48 -2.66 7.20
CA ALA A 64 4.06 -2.95 7.02
C ALA A 64 3.60 -2.89 5.55
N VAL A 65 2.42 -3.47 5.31
CA VAL A 65 1.74 -3.47 4.01
C VAL A 65 0.29 -3.04 4.17
N TRP A 66 -0.18 -2.19 3.26
CA TRP A 66 -1.58 -1.77 3.14
C TRP A 66 -2.18 -2.31 1.85
N VAL A 67 -3.47 -2.67 1.91
CA VAL A 67 -4.27 -3.01 0.72
C VAL A 67 -5.48 -2.11 0.66
N LEU A 68 -5.58 -1.33 -0.42
CA LEU A 68 -6.69 -0.43 -0.74
C LEU A 68 -7.44 -0.98 -1.95
N ARG A 69 -8.77 -1.01 -1.87
CA ARG A 69 -9.63 -1.64 -2.88
C ARG A 69 -9.75 -0.79 -4.15
N GLY A 70 -9.82 -1.43 -5.30
CA GLY A 70 -10.30 -0.83 -6.54
C GLY A 70 -11.80 -0.56 -6.49
N SER A 71 -12.24 0.53 -7.12
CA SER A 71 -13.67 0.89 -7.22
C SER A 71 -13.98 1.54 -8.58
N THR A 72 -15.26 1.81 -8.84
CA THR A 72 -15.70 2.55 -10.04
C THR A 72 -15.10 3.95 -10.13
N ALA A 73 -14.74 4.56 -8.99
CA ALA A 73 -14.14 5.88 -8.92
C ALA A 73 -12.60 5.87 -8.88
N GLY A 74 -11.96 4.70 -8.90
CA GLY A 74 -10.53 4.52 -8.66
C GLY A 74 -10.25 3.77 -7.36
N VAL A 75 -9.03 3.87 -6.84
CA VAL A 75 -8.66 3.21 -5.57
C VAL A 75 -9.37 3.90 -4.41
N THR A 76 -9.87 3.14 -3.44
CA THR A 76 -10.50 3.67 -2.23
C THR A 76 -9.82 3.16 -0.98
N ALA A 77 -9.71 4.06 0.00
CA ALA A 77 -9.26 3.72 1.35
C ALA A 77 -10.40 3.21 2.24
N THR A 78 -11.66 3.28 1.78
CA THR A 78 -12.79 2.68 2.50
C THR A 78 -12.60 1.16 2.60
N GLY A 79 -12.54 0.65 3.83
CA GLY A 79 -12.30 -0.77 4.08
C GLY A 79 -10.86 -1.22 3.79
N ALA A 80 -9.90 -0.28 3.73
CA ALA A 80 -8.49 -0.63 3.63
C ALA A 80 -8.05 -1.44 4.86
N VAL A 81 -7.15 -2.39 4.62
CA VAL A 81 -6.55 -3.24 5.66
C VAL A 81 -5.04 -3.03 5.67
N SER A 82 -4.43 -3.22 6.84
CA SER A 82 -3.00 -3.13 7.04
C SER A 82 -2.48 -4.36 7.78
N PHE A 83 -1.27 -4.78 7.45
CA PHE A 83 -0.57 -5.90 8.06
C PHE A 83 0.83 -5.44 8.46
N GLY A 84 1.20 -5.65 9.71
CA GLY A 84 2.58 -5.48 10.17
C GLY A 84 3.32 -6.82 10.17
N ALA A 85 4.66 -6.80 10.19
CA ALA A 85 5.48 -8.00 10.25
C ALA A 85 4.99 -9.03 11.30
N SER A 86 4.76 -8.56 12.53
CA SER A 86 4.30 -9.43 13.64
C SER A 86 2.93 -10.08 13.40
N SER A 87 2.03 -9.41 12.68
CA SER A 87 0.69 -9.94 12.38
C SER A 87 0.72 -11.15 11.44
N VAL A 88 1.79 -11.29 10.66
CA VAL A 88 2.00 -12.41 9.73
C VAL A 88 3.05 -13.41 10.24
N GLY A 89 3.44 -13.30 11.52
CA GLY A 89 4.37 -14.21 12.17
C GLY A 89 5.84 -13.94 11.88
N ILE A 90 6.17 -12.79 11.27
CA ILE A 90 7.55 -12.31 11.17
C ILE A 90 7.89 -11.67 12.52
N GLY A 91 8.82 -12.28 13.25
CA GLY A 91 9.26 -11.74 14.54
C GLY A 91 9.93 -10.37 14.38
N LYS A 92 9.94 -9.57 15.45
CA LYS A 92 10.84 -8.41 15.57
C LYS A 92 12.27 -8.94 15.69
N SER A 93 12.86 -9.39 14.60
CA SER A 93 14.29 -9.69 14.58
C SER A 93 15.00 -8.35 14.69
N GLY A 94 16.01 -8.24 15.55
CA GLY A 94 16.94 -7.09 15.58
C GLY A 94 17.82 -7.00 14.31
N ASP A 95 17.26 -7.39 13.17
CA ASP A 95 17.82 -7.47 11.82
C ASP A 95 16.93 -6.67 10.84
N ASP A 96 15.99 -5.84 11.34
CA ASP A 96 15.16 -4.93 10.53
C ASP A 96 14.43 -5.68 9.39
N PRO A 97 13.35 -6.43 9.67
CA PRO A 97 12.76 -7.33 8.68
C PRO A 97 12.17 -6.64 7.45
N MET A 98 11.97 -5.31 7.50
CA MET A 98 11.54 -4.45 6.39
C MET A 98 10.35 -5.04 5.63
N PHE A 99 9.38 -5.59 6.36
CA PHE A 99 8.24 -6.28 5.76
C PHE A 99 7.48 -5.32 4.82
N GLY A 100 7.35 -5.70 3.55
CA GLY A 100 6.68 -4.88 2.55
C GLY A 100 7.62 -4.04 1.67
N ASP A 101 8.92 -3.98 1.95
CA ASP A 101 9.92 -3.24 1.13
C ASP A 101 10.06 -3.79 -0.31
N ALA A 102 9.60 -5.01 -0.55
CA ALA A 102 9.43 -5.55 -1.89
C ALA A 102 8.06 -6.22 -2.06
N LEU A 103 7.36 -5.85 -3.13
CA LEU A 103 6.09 -6.46 -3.53
C LEU A 103 6.23 -7.05 -4.94
N SER A 104 6.11 -8.37 -5.07
CA SER A 104 6.05 -9.05 -6.38
C SER A 104 4.66 -9.63 -6.65
N GLY A 105 4.17 -9.48 -7.87
CA GLY A 105 3.00 -10.22 -8.36
C GLY A 105 3.38 -11.50 -9.09
N SER A 106 2.49 -12.50 -9.05
CA SER A 106 2.53 -13.71 -9.87
C SER A 106 1.69 -13.60 -11.12
#